data_AF-A0A1Y4CB87-F1
#
_entry.id   AF-A0A1Y4CB87-F1
#
_cell.length_a   1.000
_cell.length_b   1.000
_cell.length_c   1.000
_cell.angle_alpha   90.00
_cell.angle_beta   90.00
_cell.angle_gamma   90.00
#
_symmetry.space_group_name_H-M   'P 1'
#
loop_
_entity.id
_entity.type
_entity.pdbx_description
1 polymer ?
#
loop_
_entity_poly.entity_id
_entity_poly.type
_entity_poly.pdbx_seq_one_letter_code
_entity_poly.pdbx_strand_id
1 'polypeptide(L)' 'MFLFKGDTLKHETEIRGVKYITVSHYNGDRDIFEKIGGLIAESFSSSEVDKFTKESSLGSDMDTEED' A
#
# COMPACT_ATOMS: atom_id res chain seq x y z
N MET A 1 7.63 4.22 -1.92
CA MET A 1 7.20 2.93 -2.51
C MET A 1 6.15 3.23 -3.56
N PHE A 2 6.56 3.27 -4.82
CA PHE A 2 5.64 3.51 -5.95
C PHE A 2 5.47 2.21 -6.71
N LEU A 3 4.30 2.01 -7.32
CA LEU A 3 4.10 0.84 -8.15
C LEU A 3 5.10 0.77 -9.32
N PHE A 4 5.75 1.89 -9.71
CA PHE A 4 6.71 1.94 -10.83
C PHE A 4 7.86 2.94 -10.67
N LYS A 5 9.00 2.56 -11.30
CA LYS A 5 10.11 3.39 -11.75
C LYS A 5 10.29 3.07 -13.25
N GLY A 6 9.70 3.86 -14.16
CA GLY A 6 9.69 3.61 -15.61
C GLY A 6 8.39 4.01 -16.32
N ASP A 7 8.40 3.93 -17.66
CA ASP A 7 7.41 4.50 -18.59
C ASP A 7 5.95 4.05 -18.37
N THR A 8 5.03 5.00 -18.50
CA THR A 8 3.57 4.80 -18.44
C THR A 8 3.03 4.29 -19.78
N LEU A 9 2.17 3.27 -19.74
CA LEU A 9 1.42 2.81 -20.91
C LEU A 9 0.22 3.73 -21.13
N LYS A 10 0.23 4.49 -22.22
CA LYS A 10 -0.87 5.38 -22.61
C LYS A 10 -1.58 4.81 -23.83
N HIS A 11 -2.89 4.61 -23.70
CA HIS A 11 -3.79 4.27 -24.80
C HIS A 11 -4.79 5.40 -25.01
N GLU A 12 -5.06 5.73 -26.26
CA GLU A 12 -6.00 6.78 -26.65
C GLU A 12 -7.02 6.20 -27.63
N THR A 13 -8.29 6.47 -27.39
CA THR A 13 -9.39 6.04 -28.26
C THR A 13 -10.47 7.11 -28.33
N GLU A 14 -11.18 7.19 -29.45
CA GLU A 14 -12.30 8.10 -29.62
C GLU A 14 -13.60 7.30 -29.80
N ILE A 15 -14.59 7.59 -28.95
CA ILE A 15 -15.90 6.94 -29.00
C ILE A 15 -16.95 8.05 -29.14
N ARG A 16 -17.66 8.08 -30.28
CA ARG A 16 -18.73 9.04 -30.58
C ARG A 16 -18.30 10.52 -30.43
N GLY A 17 -17.11 10.87 -30.91
CA GLY A 17 -16.59 12.24 -30.82
C GLY A 17 -15.98 12.60 -29.47
N VAL A 18 -15.96 11.67 -28.51
CA VAL A 18 -15.35 11.86 -27.18
C VAL A 18 -14.02 11.13 -27.13
N LYS A 19 -12.96 11.87 -26.78
CA LYS A 19 -11.60 11.34 -26.63
C LYS A 19 -11.40 10.76 -25.22
N TYR A 20 -11.08 9.47 -25.17
CA TYR A 20 -10.74 8.72 -23.98
C TYR A 20 -9.24 8.46 -23.94
N ILE A 21 -8.63 8.73 -22.79
CA ILE A 21 -7.22 8.45 -22.55
C ILE A 21 -7.14 7.50 -21.36
N THR A 22 -6.62 6.30 -21.60
CA THR A 22 -6.33 5.31 -20.56
C THR A 22 -4.84 5.35 -20.27
N VAL A 23 -4.49 5.55 -19.01
CA VAL A 23 -3.10 5.47 -18.55
C VAL A 23 -2.99 4.28 -17.61
N SER A 24 -2.24 3.26 -18.02
CA SER A 24 -1.81 2.20 -17.13
C SER A 24 -0.45 2.55 -16.58
N HIS A 25 -0.38 2.65 -15.26
CA HIS A 25 0.89 2.69 -14.57
C HIS A 25 1.50 1.27 -14.51
N TYR A 26 0.68 0.22 -14.61
CA TYR A 26 1.11 -1.17 -14.53
C TYR A 26 1.50 -1.78 -15.87
N ASN A 27 2.74 -2.26 -15.95
CA ASN A 27 3.32 -2.89 -17.13
C ASN A 27 2.99 -4.40 -17.26
N GLY A 28 2.33 -5.00 -16.26
CA GLY A 28 1.94 -6.41 -16.31
C GLY A 28 3.10 -7.40 -16.21
N ASP A 29 4.23 -6.99 -15.60
CA ASP A 29 5.44 -7.81 -15.43
C ASP A 29 5.25 -9.07 -14.57
N ARG A 30 4.33 -9.01 -13.61
CA ARG A 30 3.96 -10.12 -12.71
C ARG A 30 2.44 -10.17 -12.52
N ASP A 31 1.92 -10.97 -11.61
CA ASP A 31 0.50 -10.87 -11.24
C ASP A 31 0.24 -9.61 -10.37
N ILE A 32 -0.93 -8.98 -10.53
CA ILE A 32 -1.23 -7.71 -9.84
C ILE A 32 -1.36 -7.90 -8.33
N PHE A 33 -1.90 -9.03 -7.87
CA PHE A 33 -1.99 -9.34 -6.45
C PHE A 33 -0.60 -9.57 -5.86
N GLU A 34 0.31 -10.22 -6.60
CA GLU A 34 1.71 -10.35 -6.19
C GLU A 34 2.42 -8.98 -6.14
N LYS A 35 2.18 -8.10 -7.13
CA LYS A 35 2.69 -6.71 -7.13
C LYS A 35 2.27 -5.96 -5.88
N ILE A 36 0.97 -5.93 -5.63
CA ILE A 36 0.39 -5.21 -4.50
C ILE A 36 0.81 -5.83 -3.18
N GLY A 37 0.80 -7.16 -3.05
CA GLY A 37 1.22 -7.86 -1.85
C GLY A 37 2.68 -7.59 -1.47
N GLY A 38 3.58 -7.63 -2.45
CA GLY A 38 5.00 -7.30 -2.22
C GLY A 38 5.21 -5.85 -1.78
N LEU A 39 4.48 -4.90 -2.38
CA LEU A 39 4.51 -3.51 -1.95
C LEU A 39 4.00 -3.38 -0.50
N ILE A 40 2.85 -3.96 -0.17
CA ILE A 40 2.34 -3.92 1.20
C ILE A 40 3.39 -4.46 2.20
N ALA A 41 3.99 -5.61 1.90
CA ALA A 41 5.04 -6.18 2.75
C ALA A 41 6.27 -5.25 2.89
N GLU A 42 6.73 -4.64 1.79
CA GLU A 42 7.83 -3.65 1.80
C GLU A 42 7.48 -2.42 2.64
N SER A 43 6.22 -1.97 2.64
CA SER A 43 5.82 -0.81 3.45
C SER A 43 5.94 -1.07 4.95
N PHE A 44 5.61 -2.29 5.38
CA PHE A 44 5.75 -2.69 6.78
C PHE A 44 7.20 -2.92 7.18
N SER A 45 8.05 -3.41 6.29
CA SER A 45 9.48 -3.61 6.58
C SER A 45 10.30 -2.32 6.50
N SER A 46 9.86 -1.34 5.70
CA SER A 46 10.51 -0.03 5.56
C SER A 46 10.09 0.96 6.65
N SER A 47 9.05 0.66 7.42
CA SER A 47 8.62 1.51 8.54
C SER A 47 9.47 1.19 9.77
N GLU A 48 10.10 2.19 10.39
CA GLU A 48 10.64 1.99 11.73
C GLU A 48 9.50 1.54 12.64
N VAL A 49 9.71 0.47 13.40
CA VAL A 49 8.77 0.03 14.43
C VAL A 49 8.55 1.24 15.32
N ASP A 50 7.32 1.75 15.36
CA ASP A 50 6.95 2.85 16.23
C ASP A 50 7.39 2.43 17.63
N LYS A 51 8.36 3.14 18.21
CA LYS A 51 8.93 2.76 19.49
C LYS A 51 7.76 2.86 20.47
N PHE A 52 7.25 1.72 20.91
CA PHE A 52 6.32 1.64 22.02
C PHE A 52 6.94 2.40 23.19
N THR A 53 6.53 3.65 23.34
CA THR A 53 6.96 4.48 24.45
C THR A 53 6.13 3.98 25.61
N LYS A 54 6.77 3.61 26.72
CA LYS A 54 6.16 2.96 27.90
C LYS A 54 4.87 3.64 28.42
N GLU A 55 4.61 4.87 28.01
CA GLU A 55 3.35 5.60 28.15
C GLU A 55 2.12 4.85 27.63
N SER A 56 2.20 4.10 26.52
CA SER A 56 1.03 3.37 25.99
C SER A 56 0.69 2.10 26.77
N SER A 57 1.50 1.73 27.77
CA SER A 57 1.35 0.53 28.60
C SER A 57 0.72 0.81 29.97
N LEU A 58 0.22 2.04 30.22
CA LEU A 58 -0.32 2.47 31.51
C LEU A 58 -1.85 2.54 31.56
N GLY A 59 -2.56 1.73 30.76
CA GLY A 59 -4.01 1.83 30.62
C GLY A 59 -4.71 0.48 30.52
N SER A 60 -4.32 -0.49 31.33
CA SER A 60 -5.13 -1.68 31.60
C SER A 60 -4.62 -2.34 32.89
N ASP A 61 -4.68 -1.61 34.00
CA ASP A 61 -4.87 -2.26 35.30
C ASP A 61 -6.26 -2.90 35.23
N MET A 62 -6.32 -4.15 34.77
CA MET A 62 -7.43 -5.01 35.17
C MET A 62 -7.17 -5.31 36.63
N ASP A 63 -8.00 -4.76 37.51
CA ASP A 63 -8.15 -5.24 38.88
C ASP A 63 -8.41 -6.75 38.82
N THR A 64 -7.36 -7.54 39.05
CA THR A 64 -7.53 -8.92 39.49
C THR A 64 -7.69 -8.87 40.99
N GLU A 65 -8.93 -9.02 41.44
CA GLU A 65 -9.31 -9.27 42.84
C GLU A 65 -8.32 -10.26 43.48
N GLU A 66 -7.65 -9.85 44.55
CA GLU A 66 -6.83 -10.72 45.40
C GLU A 66 -7.72 -11.61 46.29
N ASP A 67 -7.22 -12.81 46.57
CA ASP A 67 -7.86 -13.97 47.24
C ASP A 67 -8.76 -13.70 48.47
#